data_AF-A0A7J0CE30-F1
#
_entry.id   AF-A0A7J0CE30-F1
#
_cell.length_a   1.000
_cell.length_b   1.000
_cell.length_c   1.000
_cell.angle_alpha   90.00
_cell.angle_beta   90.00
_cell.angle_gamma   90.00
#
_symmetry.space_group_name_H-M   'P 1'
#
loop_
_entity.id
_entity.type
_entity.pdbx_description
1 polymer ?
#
loop_
_entity_poly.entity_id
_entity_poly.type
_entity_poly.pdbx_seq_one_letter_code
_entity_poly.pdbx_strand_id
1 'polypeptide(L)'
;MTSVQVESVAKPMSWAMLSRALAVPMILGLVCFLPAVIVAQPGTGVRDNAFWMQLVLTCYAGARLATMILSTRRRLLQGVFWMFVYIAMGVAPLAQTVIGQTPTPMVGPRSDLVTAVAMILLGCAAFDLGALLAARRPLRRRPGAQRGRGPVAHQGRLTLLVVIAFAAGGYYILKLGGPAIFFSSRQEISASVAESGVVSTESNVGSAFLKGFGTVPALIALLFCTRRLATSRRARRSPSTVLVWVALAGLNLIVNNPVSNARYWFLTVLVSLLFTAFPSSAAIYRSVLAMGVVGALVLFPYADRFRYDDEGYKPVESASVFEPLATKDYDQTVMFANTISWVETRGHTYGRQLAGSGLFFVPRAVWSGKPEDTGVRVGQWMGMRMTNLSAPLWTELWVDFGAAGMAGGLALVGYGAARTDRRFAVAVTRAGPGPGSVLAIAAPLIAGYTFILLRGPLLQSAGKFAIAVLCLLLVTSFRNRTGQRSR
;
A
#
# COMPACT_ATOMS: atom_id res chain seq x y z
N MET A 1 32.46 28.60 -53.59
CA MET A 1 31.78 29.03 -52.35
C MET A 1 30.57 28.12 -52.14
N THR A 2 30.78 27.04 -51.41
CA THR A 2 29.81 25.97 -51.18
C THR A 2 28.92 26.31 -49.98
N SER A 3 27.63 26.49 -50.22
CA SER A 3 26.60 26.70 -49.21
C SER A 3 26.33 25.41 -48.44
N VAL A 4 26.77 25.36 -47.18
CA VAL A 4 26.41 24.27 -46.26
C VAL A 4 24.97 24.48 -45.80
N GLN A 5 24.04 23.68 -46.34
CA GLN A 5 22.70 23.53 -45.79
C GLN A 5 22.81 22.84 -44.42
N VAL A 6 22.38 23.53 -43.37
CA VAL A 6 22.21 22.93 -42.05
C VAL A 6 20.92 22.11 -42.08
N GLU A 7 21.06 20.80 -42.26
CA GLU A 7 19.97 19.84 -42.08
C GLU A 7 19.37 19.99 -40.68
N SER A 8 18.11 20.40 -40.62
CA SER A 8 17.35 20.38 -39.37
C SER A 8 17.11 18.92 -38.98
N VAL A 9 17.85 18.45 -37.97
CA VAL A 9 17.63 17.14 -37.34
C VAL A 9 16.15 17.02 -36.97
N ALA A 10 15.43 16.19 -37.72
CA ALA A 10 14.04 15.87 -37.46
C ALA A 10 13.93 15.35 -36.03
N LYS A 11 13.23 16.10 -35.16
CA LYS A 11 12.81 15.58 -33.85
C LYS A 11 12.01 14.30 -34.12
N PRO A 12 12.30 13.18 -33.45
CA PRO A 12 11.54 11.97 -33.67
C PRO A 12 10.08 12.18 -33.23
N MET A 13 9.18 12.30 -34.21
CA MET A 13 7.85 11.69 -34.13
C MET A 13 8.08 10.21 -33.74
N SER A 14 7.51 9.59 -32.71
CA SER A 14 6.26 9.90 -32.01
C SER A 14 6.09 9.05 -30.73
N TRP A 15 6.98 9.18 -29.73
CA TRP A 15 6.75 8.59 -28.39
C TRP A 15 5.38 9.01 -27.81
N ALA A 16 4.89 10.19 -28.19
CA ALA A 16 3.55 10.67 -27.87
C ALA A 16 2.43 9.90 -28.60
N MET A 17 2.61 9.48 -29.86
CA MET A 17 1.60 8.70 -30.60
C MET A 17 1.60 7.24 -30.15
N LEU A 18 2.75 6.62 -29.89
CA LEU A 18 2.84 5.29 -29.27
C LEU A 18 2.16 5.26 -27.88
N SER A 19 2.30 6.34 -27.09
CA SER A 19 1.61 6.45 -25.81
C SER A 19 0.09 6.63 -25.92
N ARG A 20 -0.40 7.18 -27.05
CA ARG A 20 -1.84 7.31 -27.35
C ARG A 20 -2.41 6.03 -27.97
N ALA A 21 -1.62 5.32 -28.78
CA ALA A 21 -2.01 4.04 -29.38
C ALA A 21 -2.20 2.95 -28.31
N LEU A 22 -1.40 2.94 -27.25
CA LEU A 22 -1.57 2.04 -26.10
C LEU A 22 -2.62 2.53 -25.09
N ALA A 23 -3.07 3.79 -25.19
CA ALA A 23 -4.03 4.35 -24.26
C ALA A 23 -5.44 3.79 -24.44
N VAL A 24 -5.89 3.69 -25.70
CA VAL A 24 -7.23 3.21 -26.04
C VAL A 24 -7.40 1.73 -25.67
N PRO A 25 -6.50 0.79 -26.05
CA PRO A 25 -6.58 -0.61 -25.64
C PRO A 25 -6.56 -0.80 -24.13
N MET A 26 -5.80 0.02 -23.39
CA MET A 26 -5.74 -0.10 -21.94
C MET A 26 -7.02 0.41 -21.25
N ILE A 27 -7.60 1.53 -21.72
CA ILE A 27 -8.90 2.01 -21.23
C ILE A 27 -9.97 0.97 -21.55
N LEU A 28 -10.04 0.51 -22.81
CA LEU A 28 -11.00 -0.52 -23.21
C LEU A 28 -10.79 -1.81 -22.42
N GLY A 29 -9.54 -2.20 -22.18
CA GLY A 29 -9.16 -3.36 -21.38
C GLY A 29 -9.69 -3.31 -19.95
N LEU A 30 -9.42 -2.21 -19.24
CA LEU A 30 -9.78 -2.05 -17.83
C LEU A 30 -11.25 -1.67 -17.60
N VAL A 31 -11.84 -0.89 -18.49
CA VAL A 31 -13.21 -0.36 -18.30
C VAL A 31 -14.26 -1.26 -18.93
N CYS A 32 -13.97 -1.88 -20.08
CA CYS A 32 -14.97 -2.59 -20.86
C CYS A 32 -14.68 -4.09 -20.91
N PHE A 33 -13.52 -4.49 -21.43
CA PHE A 33 -13.20 -5.89 -21.73
C PHE A 33 -13.16 -6.76 -20.48
N LEU A 34 -12.37 -6.39 -19.45
CA LEU A 34 -12.27 -7.22 -18.25
C LEU A 34 -13.61 -7.34 -17.51
N PRO A 35 -14.37 -6.24 -17.24
CA PRO A 35 -15.70 -6.36 -16.67
C PRO A 35 -16.65 -7.18 -17.54
N ALA A 36 -16.63 -7.02 -18.87
CA ALA A 36 -17.49 -7.79 -19.78
C ALA A 36 -17.16 -9.28 -19.76
N VAL A 37 -15.87 -9.65 -19.76
CA VAL A 37 -15.41 -11.04 -19.66
C VAL A 37 -15.87 -11.67 -18.36
N ILE A 38 -15.83 -10.92 -17.24
CA ILE A 38 -16.31 -11.40 -15.94
C ILE A 38 -17.83 -11.58 -15.96
N VAL A 39 -18.58 -10.61 -16.49
CA VAL A 39 -20.05 -10.68 -16.58
C VAL A 39 -20.54 -11.80 -17.51
N ALA A 40 -19.74 -12.16 -18.52
CA ALA A 40 -20.04 -13.25 -19.45
C ALA A 40 -19.73 -14.64 -18.87
N GLN A 41 -19.04 -14.74 -17.72
CA GLN A 41 -18.79 -16.04 -17.09
C GLN A 41 -20.10 -16.71 -16.67
N PRO A 42 -20.18 -18.05 -16.79
CA PRO A 42 -21.27 -18.80 -16.20
C PRO A 42 -21.15 -18.73 -14.67
N GLY A 43 -22.26 -18.49 -13.98
CA GLY A 43 -22.30 -18.42 -12.52
C GLY A 43 -23.73 -18.36 -12.00
N THR A 44 -23.92 -18.77 -10.74
CA THR A 44 -25.24 -18.80 -10.08
C THR A 44 -25.59 -17.47 -9.39
N GLY A 45 -24.75 -16.45 -9.59
CA GLY A 45 -24.89 -15.14 -9.00
C GLY A 45 -26.17 -14.40 -9.39
N VAL A 46 -26.82 -13.79 -8.41
CA VAL A 46 -28.02 -12.97 -8.63
C VAL A 46 -27.64 -11.63 -9.26
N ARG A 47 -28.29 -11.26 -10.36
CA ARG A 47 -28.10 -10.00 -11.09
C ARG A 47 -29.08 -8.92 -10.63
N ASP A 48 -28.97 -8.54 -9.36
CA ASP A 48 -29.80 -7.52 -8.73
C ASP A 48 -29.14 -6.13 -8.73
N ASN A 49 -29.67 -5.19 -7.94
CA ASN A 49 -29.13 -3.84 -7.80
C ASN A 49 -27.66 -3.85 -7.34
N ALA A 50 -27.26 -4.78 -6.46
CA ALA A 50 -25.87 -4.90 -6.01
C ALA A 50 -24.94 -5.19 -7.18
N PHE A 51 -25.34 -6.10 -8.08
CA PHE A 51 -24.57 -6.44 -9.28
C PHE A 51 -24.35 -5.21 -10.18
N TRP A 52 -25.41 -4.46 -10.51
CA TRP A 52 -25.29 -3.29 -11.38
C TRP A 52 -24.45 -2.17 -10.76
N MET A 53 -24.61 -1.92 -9.46
CA MET A 53 -23.79 -0.95 -8.74
C MET A 53 -22.32 -1.38 -8.69
N GLN A 54 -22.05 -2.68 -8.53
CA GLN A 54 -20.71 -3.24 -8.52
C GLN A 54 -20.04 -3.13 -9.90
N LEU A 55 -20.80 -3.32 -10.97
CA LEU A 55 -20.33 -3.09 -12.33
C LEU A 55 -19.97 -1.60 -12.55
N VAL A 56 -20.85 -0.68 -12.13
CA VAL A 56 -20.59 0.78 -12.20
C VAL A 56 -19.33 1.14 -11.42
N LEU A 57 -19.16 0.62 -10.19
CA LEU A 57 -17.96 0.84 -9.38
C LEU A 57 -16.70 0.33 -10.08
N THR A 58 -16.76 -0.85 -10.69
CA THR A 58 -15.63 -1.46 -11.42
C THR A 58 -15.23 -0.61 -12.62
N CYS A 59 -16.20 -0.20 -13.44
CA CYS A 59 -15.97 0.68 -14.59
C CYS A 59 -15.43 2.06 -14.16
N TYR A 60 -15.99 2.63 -13.09
CA TYR A 60 -15.53 3.90 -12.53
C TYR A 60 -14.08 3.83 -12.06
N ALA A 61 -13.74 2.82 -11.24
CA ALA A 61 -12.39 2.60 -10.75
C ALA A 61 -11.41 2.32 -11.90
N GLY A 62 -11.83 1.55 -12.91
CA GLY A 62 -11.06 1.25 -14.11
C GLY A 62 -10.75 2.51 -14.91
N ALA A 63 -11.74 3.41 -15.09
CA ALA A 63 -11.56 4.67 -15.77
C ALA A 63 -10.58 5.58 -15.01
N ARG A 64 -10.72 5.70 -13.68
CA ARG A 64 -9.79 6.48 -12.85
C ARG A 64 -8.38 5.89 -12.90
N LEU A 65 -8.22 4.58 -12.76
CA LEU A 65 -6.92 3.92 -12.85
C LEU A 65 -6.27 4.13 -14.23
N ALA A 66 -7.03 3.99 -15.31
CA ALA A 66 -6.55 4.25 -16.66
C ALA A 66 -6.07 5.71 -16.82
N THR A 67 -6.83 6.69 -16.30
CA THR A 67 -6.37 8.09 -16.30
C THR A 67 -5.08 8.29 -15.50
N MET A 68 -4.88 7.56 -14.40
CA MET A 68 -3.65 7.64 -13.60
C MET A 68 -2.46 7.09 -14.36
N ILE A 69 -2.60 5.98 -15.10
CA ILE A 69 -1.53 5.36 -15.90
C ILE A 69 -1.19 6.24 -17.11
N LEU A 70 -2.20 6.81 -17.77
CA LEU A 70 -2.01 7.61 -18.98
C LEU A 70 -1.55 9.04 -18.71
N SER A 71 -1.85 9.59 -17.53
CA SER A 71 -1.45 10.95 -17.19
C SER A 71 0.06 11.15 -17.29
N THR A 72 0.47 12.30 -17.82
CA THR A 72 1.87 12.75 -17.81
C THR A 72 2.34 13.12 -16.39
N ARG A 73 1.40 13.38 -15.47
CA ARG A 73 1.69 13.68 -14.07
C ARG A 73 1.65 12.38 -13.26
N ARG A 74 2.80 11.99 -12.72
CA ARG A 74 2.91 10.86 -11.78
C ARG A 74 2.24 11.22 -10.46
N ARG A 75 1.17 10.50 -10.12
CA ARG A 75 0.40 10.65 -8.90
C ARG A 75 0.47 9.34 -8.14
N LEU A 76 1.53 9.16 -7.36
CA LEU A 76 1.89 7.87 -6.80
C LEU A 76 0.83 7.35 -5.83
N LEU A 77 0.42 8.15 -4.84
CA LEU A 77 -0.55 7.72 -3.83
C LEU A 77 -1.95 7.55 -4.44
N GLN A 78 -2.37 8.47 -5.31
CA GLN A 78 -3.65 8.32 -6.02
C GLN A 78 -3.66 7.10 -6.95
N GLY A 79 -2.55 6.83 -7.64
CA GLY A 79 -2.42 5.66 -8.52
C GLY A 79 -2.56 4.36 -7.76
N VAL A 80 -1.88 4.22 -6.61
CA VAL A 80 -2.01 3.05 -5.73
C VAL A 80 -3.43 2.92 -5.15
N PHE A 81 -4.05 4.03 -4.75
CA PHE A 81 -5.44 4.03 -4.27
C PHE A 81 -6.40 3.46 -5.33
N TRP A 82 -6.35 3.97 -6.56
CA TRP A 82 -7.21 3.50 -7.64
C TRP A 82 -6.89 2.07 -8.09
N MET A 83 -5.62 1.68 -8.00
CA MET A 83 -5.23 0.29 -8.24
C MET A 83 -5.86 -0.65 -7.20
N PHE A 84 -5.80 -0.29 -5.91
CA PHE A 84 -6.46 -1.05 -4.84
C PHE A 84 -7.98 -1.12 -5.05
N VAL A 85 -8.65 0.01 -5.27
CA VAL A 85 -10.11 0.04 -5.48
C VAL A 85 -10.50 -0.81 -6.68
N TYR A 86 -9.79 -0.68 -7.80
CA TYR A 86 -10.10 -1.47 -9.00
C TYR A 86 -9.96 -2.98 -8.78
N ILE A 87 -8.89 -3.43 -8.12
CA ILE A 87 -8.62 -4.85 -7.92
C ILE A 87 -9.54 -5.42 -6.83
N ALA A 88 -9.48 -4.83 -5.62
CA ALA A 88 -10.03 -5.42 -4.40
C ALA A 88 -11.49 -5.05 -4.13
N MET A 89 -11.93 -3.87 -4.61
CA MET A 89 -13.31 -3.39 -4.42
C MET A 89 -14.13 -3.41 -5.72
N GLY A 90 -13.49 -3.58 -6.89
CA GLY A 90 -14.12 -3.59 -8.21
C GLY A 90 -14.18 -4.99 -8.81
N VAL A 91 -13.08 -5.42 -9.40
CA VAL A 91 -12.95 -6.66 -10.17
C VAL A 91 -13.25 -7.91 -9.33
N ALA A 92 -12.62 -8.06 -8.17
CA ALA A 92 -12.82 -9.27 -7.36
C ALA A 92 -14.26 -9.39 -6.83
N PRO A 93 -14.89 -8.36 -6.25
CA PRO A 93 -16.29 -8.45 -5.83
C PRO A 93 -17.29 -8.59 -7.00
N LEU A 94 -16.97 -8.05 -8.19
CA LEU A 94 -17.77 -8.29 -9.40
C LEU A 94 -17.74 -9.78 -9.78
N ALA A 95 -16.55 -10.39 -9.78
CA ALA A 95 -16.40 -11.82 -10.05
C ALA A 95 -17.13 -12.68 -8.99
N GLN A 96 -16.99 -12.34 -7.71
CA GLN A 96 -17.70 -12.99 -6.61
C GLN A 96 -19.23 -12.93 -6.79
N THR A 97 -19.74 -11.76 -7.20
CA THR A 97 -21.18 -11.56 -7.45
C THR A 97 -21.67 -12.36 -8.64
N VAL A 98 -20.87 -12.51 -9.71
CA VAL A 98 -21.24 -13.31 -10.90
C VAL A 98 -21.20 -14.80 -10.60
N ILE A 99 -20.14 -15.28 -9.95
CA ILE A 99 -19.97 -16.71 -9.61
C ILE A 99 -21.01 -17.13 -8.56
N GLY A 100 -21.46 -16.21 -7.71
CA GLY A 100 -22.38 -16.51 -6.60
C GLY A 100 -21.67 -17.02 -5.35
N GLN A 101 -20.34 -16.90 -5.29
CA GLN A 101 -19.52 -17.29 -4.16
C GLN A 101 -18.94 -16.06 -3.47
N THR A 102 -19.00 -16.04 -2.13
CA THR A 102 -18.39 -15.00 -1.32
C THR A 102 -17.27 -15.59 -0.46
N PRO A 103 -16.14 -14.88 -0.29
CA PRO A 103 -14.99 -15.37 0.49
C PRO A 103 -15.29 -15.50 1.98
N THR A 104 -16.29 -14.76 2.46
CA THR A 104 -16.76 -14.77 3.84
C THR A 104 -18.29 -14.89 3.84
N PRO A 105 -18.89 -15.60 4.81
CA PRO A 105 -20.34 -15.70 4.89
C PRO A 105 -20.97 -14.31 4.99
N MET A 106 -22.05 -14.09 4.24
CA MET A 106 -22.86 -12.88 4.33
C MET A 106 -24.00 -13.15 5.31
N VAL A 107 -23.92 -12.55 6.51
CA VAL A 107 -24.84 -12.83 7.62
C VAL A 107 -26.08 -11.94 7.57
N GLY A 108 -25.92 -10.70 7.09
CA GLY A 108 -27.00 -9.74 6.95
C GLY A 108 -27.92 -9.98 5.75
N PRO A 109 -28.93 -9.13 5.54
CA PRO A 109 -29.71 -9.13 4.32
C PRO A 109 -28.88 -8.65 3.12
N ARG A 110 -29.27 -9.07 1.91
CA ARG A 110 -28.60 -8.66 0.66
C ARG A 110 -28.65 -7.15 0.40
N SER A 111 -29.59 -6.43 1.01
CA SER A 111 -29.65 -4.96 1.00
C SER A 111 -28.39 -4.31 1.56
N ASP A 112 -27.69 -4.98 2.48
CA ASP A 112 -26.49 -4.44 3.11
C ASP A 112 -25.31 -4.47 2.15
N LEU A 113 -25.30 -5.44 1.22
CA LEU A 113 -24.34 -5.46 0.13
C LEU A 113 -24.57 -4.30 -0.84
N VAL A 114 -25.84 -3.99 -1.17
CA VAL A 114 -26.19 -2.82 -1.98
C VAL A 114 -25.69 -1.54 -1.28
N THR A 115 -25.97 -1.41 0.01
CA THR A 115 -25.54 -0.28 0.83
C THR A 115 -24.02 -0.17 0.89
N ALA A 116 -23.31 -1.29 1.08
CA ALA A 116 -21.84 -1.32 1.09
C ALA A 116 -21.25 -0.81 -0.24
N VAL A 117 -21.75 -1.30 -1.38
CA VAL A 117 -21.29 -0.85 -2.71
C VAL A 117 -21.62 0.63 -2.94
N ALA A 118 -22.80 1.09 -2.52
CA ALA A 118 -23.19 2.51 -2.55
C ALA A 118 -22.23 3.39 -1.73
N MET A 119 -21.89 2.95 -0.52
CA MET A 119 -20.96 3.65 0.36
C MET A 119 -19.52 3.61 -0.16
N ILE A 120 -19.11 2.54 -0.83
CA ILE A 120 -17.80 2.49 -1.51
C ILE A 120 -17.74 3.52 -2.64
N LEU A 121 -18.78 3.60 -3.48
CA LEU A 121 -18.91 4.62 -4.52
C LEU A 121 -18.87 6.04 -3.95
N LEU A 122 -19.65 6.31 -2.89
CA LEU A 122 -19.63 7.59 -2.18
C LEU A 122 -18.23 7.94 -1.69
N GLY A 123 -17.53 6.98 -1.06
CA GLY A 123 -16.17 7.17 -0.58
C GLY A 123 -15.15 7.42 -1.70
N CYS A 124 -15.31 6.77 -2.85
CA CYS A 124 -14.50 7.02 -4.05
C CYS A 124 -14.73 8.42 -4.62
N ALA A 125 -15.98 8.88 -4.68
CA ALA A 125 -16.33 10.24 -5.08
C ALA A 125 -15.78 11.29 -4.09
N ALA A 126 -15.84 11.00 -2.78
CA ALA A 126 -15.30 11.87 -1.74
C ALA A 126 -13.77 11.99 -1.82
N PHE A 127 -13.06 10.88 -2.05
CA PHE A 127 -11.62 10.88 -2.31
C PHE A 127 -11.26 11.80 -3.48
N ASP A 128 -12.03 11.72 -4.58
CA ASP A 128 -11.81 12.56 -5.74
C ASP A 128 -12.07 14.04 -5.49
N LEU A 129 -13.15 14.36 -4.77
CA LEU A 129 -13.41 15.72 -4.32
C LEU A 129 -12.23 16.26 -3.51
N GLY A 130 -11.72 15.49 -2.56
CA GLY A 130 -10.53 15.82 -1.77
C GLY A 130 -9.29 16.09 -2.63
N ALA A 131 -9.02 15.20 -3.59
CA ALA A 131 -7.91 15.35 -4.52
C ALA A 131 -8.04 16.59 -5.42
N LEU A 132 -9.25 16.91 -5.88
CA LEU A 132 -9.56 18.11 -6.66
C LEU A 132 -9.38 19.39 -5.84
N LEU A 133 -9.86 19.41 -4.60
CA LEU A 133 -9.67 20.53 -3.67
C LEU A 133 -8.18 20.78 -3.40
N ALA A 134 -7.38 19.72 -3.23
CA ALA A 134 -5.94 19.83 -3.11
C ALA A 134 -5.25 20.32 -4.38
N ALA A 135 -5.76 19.98 -5.57
CA ALA A 135 -5.23 20.44 -6.85
C ALA A 135 -5.45 21.93 -7.07
N ARG A 136 -6.63 22.46 -6.70
CA ARG A 136 -7.00 23.88 -6.84
C ARG A 136 -6.19 24.79 -5.92
N ARG A 137 -5.81 24.32 -4.73
CA ARG A 137 -4.99 25.12 -3.81
C ARG A 137 -3.53 25.17 -4.27
N PRO A 138 -2.94 26.36 -4.50
CA PRO A 138 -1.51 26.44 -4.79
C PRO A 138 -0.70 25.89 -3.61
N LEU A 139 0.43 25.26 -3.90
CA LEU A 139 1.41 24.98 -2.85
C LEU A 139 1.93 26.34 -2.37
N ARG A 140 1.48 26.80 -1.19
CA ARG A 140 1.96 28.04 -0.54
C ARG A 140 3.49 28.04 -0.57
N ARG A 141 4.08 28.81 -1.50
CA ARG A 141 5.49 29.17 -1.45
C ARG A 141 5.58 30.19 -0.32
N ARG A 142 6.18 29.84 0.81
CA ARG A 142 6.52 30.86 1.82
C ARG A 142 7.39 31.90 1.12
N PRO A 143 7.01 33.20 1.10
CA PRO A 143 7.90 34.27 0.66
C PRO A 143 9.20 34.15 1.46
N GLY A 144 10.35 34.02 0.79
CA GLY A 144 11.65 33.79 1.43
C GLY A 144 12.09 32.32 1.59
N ALA A 145 11.30 31.32 1.17
CA ALA A 145 11.79 29.94 1.06
C ALA A 145 12.75 29.82 -0.15
N GLN A 146 14.04 30.08 0.08
CA GLN A 146 15.11 29.83 -0.88
C GLN A 146 14.99 28.43 -1.52
N ARG A 147 15.25 28.33 -2.83
CA ARG A 147 15.31 27.08 -3.61
C ARG A 147 16.11 26.02 -2.83
N GLY A 148 15.50 24.87 -2.54
CA GLY A 148 16.14 23.75 -1.84
C GLY A 148 15.86 23.62 -0.33
N ARG A 149 14.99 24.45 0.28
CA ARG A 149 14.57 24.29 1.69
C ARG A 149 13.46 23.24 1.83
N GLY A 150 13.84 22.02 2.17
CA GLY A 150 12.94 20.94 2.61
C GLY A 150 13.65 20.05 3.63
N PRO A 151 12.95 19.18 4.37
CA PRO A 151 13.60 18.27 5.33
C PRO A 151 14.59 17.35 4.60
N VAL A 152 15.84 17.40 5.05
CA VAL A 152 16.95 16.59 4.51
C VAL A 152 17.46 15.67 5.62
N ALA A 153 17.89 14.47 5.26
CA ALA A 153 18.54 13.54 6.15
C ALA A 153 19.87 14.08 6.71
N HIS A 154 20.03 14.08 8.03
CA HIS A 154 21.31 14.34 8.66
C HIS A 154 22.24 13.14 8.50
N GLN A 155 23.47 13.35 8.02
CA GLN A 155 24.40 12.25 7.71
C GLN A 155 24.73 11.40 8.94
N GLY A 156 25.05 12.00 10.09
CA GLY A 156 25.34 11.24 11.31
C GLY A 156 24.14 10.44 11.84
N ARG A 157 22.92 10.98 11.70
CA ARG A 157 21.70 10.28 12.15
C ARG A 157 21.30 9.17 11.18
N LEU A 158 21.62 9.33 9.89
CA LEU A 158 21.48 8.27 8.91
C LEU A 158 22.46 7.13 9.19
N THR A 159 23.72 7.42 9.54
CA THR A 159 24.67 6.38 9.96
C THR A 159 24.18 5.67 11.21
N LEU A 160 23.66 6.39 12.20
CA LEU A 160 23.02 5.80 13.38
C LEU A 160 21.86 4.87 12.99
N LEU A 161 21.00 5.28 12.04
CA LEU A 161 19.91 4.43 11.55
C LEU A 161 20.43 3.14 10.89
N VAL A 162 21.55 3.21 10.14
CA VAL A 162 22.18 2.02 9.55
C VAL A 162 22.68 1.08 10.64
N VAL A 163 23.33 1.59 11.70
CA VAL A 163 23.78 0.78 12.83
C VAL A 163 22.58 0.13 13.55
N ILE A 164 21.52 0.91 13.81
CA ILE A 164 20.28 0.40 14.41
C ILE A 164 19.65 -0.68 13.52
N ALA A 165 19.66 -0.51 12.19
CA ALA A 165 19.12 -1.51 11.26
C ALA A 165 19.87 -2.84 11.36
N PHE A 166 21.20 -2.84 11.39
CA PHE A 166 21.98 -4.07 11.56
C PHE A 166 21.81 -4.68 12.95
N ALA A 167 21.80 -3.86 14.00
CA ALA A 167 21.63 -4.35 15.37
C ALA A 167 20.23 -4.97 15.58
N ALA A 168 19.17 -4.26 15.21
CA ALA A 168 17.80 -4.72 15.37
C ALA A 168 17.46 -5.88 14.42
N GLY A 169 17.93 -5.82 13.16
CA GLY A 169 17.77 -6.91 12.20
C GLY A 169 18.53 -8.16 12.61
N GLY A 170 19.76 -8.02 13.08
CA GLY A 170 20.57 -9.12 13.62
C GLY A 170 19.94 -9.74 14.88
N TYR A 171 19.48 -8.92 15.82
CA TYR A 171 18.74 -9.39 16.99
C TYR A 171 17.47 -10.16 16.62
N TYR A 172 16.72 -9.66 15.62
CA TYR A 172 15.54 -10.35 15.12
C TYR A 172 15.88 -11.72 14.50
N ILE A 173 16.96 -11.80 13.72
CA ILE A 173 17.45 -13.06 13.15
C ILE A 173 17.85 -14.05 14.25
N LEU A 174 18.59 -13.59 15.26
CA LEU A 174 19.03 -14.43 16.39
C LEU A 174 17.84 -14.94 17.20
N LYS A 175 16.86 -14.08 17.50
CA LYS A 175 15.67 -14.46 18.27
C LYS A 175 14.76 -15.45 17.55
N LEU A 176 14.79 -15.46 16.23
CA LEU A 176 14.05 -16.42 15.42
C LEU A 176 14.79 -17.74 15.19
N GLY A 177 15.99 -17.94 15.75
CA GLY A 177 16.76 -19.19 15.57
C GLY A 177 17.67 -19.20 14.34
N GLY A 178 17.91 -18.05 13.70
CA GLY A 178 18.87 -17.89 12.61
C GLY A 178 18.25 -17.51 11.25
N PRO A 179 19.09 -17.32 10.21
CA PRO A 179 18.64 -16.84 8.90
C PRO A 179 17.87 -17.91 8.11
N ALA A 180 18.11 -19.20 8.36
CA ALA A 180 17.45 -20.30 7.64
C ALA A 180 15.93 -20.29 7.82
N ILE A 181 15.45 -19.94 9.02
CA ILE A 181 14.02 -19.90 9.35
C ILE A 181 13.27 -18.85 8.51
N PHE A 182 13.93 -17.82 7.99
CA PHE A 182 13.30 -16.85 7.09
C PHE A 182 13.03 -17.37 5.67
N PHE A 183 13.60 -18.52 5.32
CA PHE A 183 13.39 -19.22 4.05
C PHE A 183 12.51 -20.46 4.21
N SER A 184 12.08 -20.76 5.43
CA SER A 184 11.14 -21.84 5.76
C SER A 184 9.66 -21.42 5.60
N SER A 185 8.74 -22.35 5.86
CA SER A 185 7.30 -22.11 5.80
C SER A 185 6.87 -21.06 6.84
N ARG A 186 5.78 -20.33 6.57
CA ARG A 186 5.26 -19.32 7.51
C ARG A 186 4.80 -19.93 8.84
N GLN A 187 4.45 -21.22 8.82
CA GLN A 187 4.03 -21.96 10.01
C GLN A 187 5.21 -22.18 10.95
N GLU A 188 6.36 -22.60 10.43
CA GLU A 188 7.60 -22.74 11.21
C GLU A 188 8.06 -21.42 11.85
N ILE A 189 7.90 -20.30 11.14
CA ILE A 189 8.17 -18.97 11.71
C ILE A 189 7.19 -18.63 12.84
N SER A 190 5.93 -19.04 12.72
CA SER A 190 4.93 -18.78 13.75
C SER A 190 5.15 -19.66 14.98
N ALA A 191 5.59 -20.90 14.77
CA ALA A 191 5.99 -21.85 15.81
C ALA A 191 7.26 -21.38 16.55
N SER A 192 8.31 -20.97 15.83
CA SER A 192 9.54 -20.45 16.45
C SER A 192 9.30 -19.16 17.22
N VAL A 193 8.39 -18.29 16.77
CA VAL A 193 7.96 -17.11 17.55
C VAL A 193 7.24 -17.51 18.83
N ALA A 194 6.41 -18.55 18.81
CA ALA A 194 5.74 -19.07 20.01
C ALA A 194 6.74 -19.69 20.99
N GLU A 195 7.71 -20.47 20.50
CA GLU A 195 8.78 -21.09 21.31
C GLU A 195 9.77 -20.07 21.88
N SER A 196 10.01 -18.95 21.17
CA SER A 196 10.94 -17.90 21.61
C SER A 196 10.52 -17.15 22.89
N GLY A 197 9.32 -17.43 23.43
CA GLY A 197 8.77 -16.80 24.64
C GLY A 197 8.37 -15.32 24.45
N VAL A 198 8.41 -14.80 23.22
CA VAL A 198 8.04 -13.42 22.88
C VAL A 198 6.51 -13.23 22.81
N VAL A 199 5.77 -14.33 22.68
CA VAL A 199 4.30 -14.36 22.77
C VAL A 199 3.92 -14.76 24.19
N SER A 200 3.41 -13.81 24.96
CA SER A 200 2.69 -14.12 26.21
C SER A 200 1.22 -14.32 25.88
N THR A 201 0.54 -15.19 26.63
CA THR A 201 -0.90 -15.51 26.52
C THR A 201 -1.79 -14.26 26.54
N GLU A 202 -1.28 -13.14 27.05
CA GLU A 202 -2.01 -11.87 27.17
C GLU A 202 -1.58 -10.76 26.18
N SER A 203 -0.45 -10.90 25.45
CA SER A 203 0.06 -9.79 24.62
C SER A 203 0.89 -10.19 23.39
N ASN A 204 0.27 -10.03 22.21
CA ASN A 204 0.91 -10.10 20.89
C ASN A 204 1.77 -8.86 20.53
N VAL A 205 1.97 -7.95 21.48
CA VAL A 205 2.63 -6.66 21.24
C VAL A 205 4.15 -6.83 21.08
N GLY A 206 4.76 -7.73 21.84
CA GLY A 206 6.20 -8.00 21.80
C GLY A 206 6.67 -8.53 20.43
N SER A 207 5.93 -9.47 19.85
CA SER A 207 6.23 -10.04 18.53
C SER A 207 6.03 -9.03 17.40
N ALA A 208 5.01 -8.16 17.51
CA ALA A 208 4.76 -7.08 16.55
C ALA A 208 5.87 -6.01 16.58
N PHE A 209 6.35 -5.62 17.78
CA PHE A 209 7.47 -4.70 17.92
C PHE A 209 8.79 -5.31 17.44
N LEU A 210 9.07 -6.56 17.81
CA LEU A 210 10.27 -7.28 17.36
C LEU A 210 10.33 -7.34 15.83
N LYS A 211 9.24 -7.76 15.19
CA LYS A 211 9.14 -7.79 13.72
C LYS A 211 9.23 -6.39 13.11
N GLY A 212 8.60 -5.39 13.73
CA GLY A 212 8.61 -4.01 13.26
C GLY A 212 10.01 -3.38 13.29
N PHE A 213 10.71 -3.47 14.41
CA PHE A 213 12.07 -2.93 14.57
C PHE A 213 13.12 -3.73 13.80
N GLY A 214 12.92 -5.03 13.59
CA GLY A 214 13.81 -5.83 12.74
C GLY A 214 13.70 -5.47 11.25
N THR A 215 12.50 -5.15 10.76
CA THR A 215 12.21 -4.99 9.32
C THR A 215 12.25 -3.54 8.82
N VAL A 216 11.67 -2.60 9.58
CA VAL A 216 11.40 -1.23 9.11
C VAL A 216 12.66 -0.36 9.01
N PRO A 217 13.55 -0.30 10.03
CA PRO A 217 14.79 0.47 9.94
C PRO A 217 15.69 0.00 8.80
N ALA A 218 15.77 -1.32 8.58
CA ALA A 218 16.53 -1.93 7.48
C ALA A 218 16.03 -1.48 6.11
N LEU A 219 14.71 -1.42 5.92
CA LEU A 219 14.12 -0.92 4.68
C LEU A 219 14.43 0.58 4.49
N ILE A 220 14.19 1.41 5.51
CA ILE A 220 14.39 2.87 5.39
C ILE A 220 15.87 3.19 5.13
N ALA A 221 16.80 2.54 5.82
CA ALA A 221 18.23 2.67 5.58
C ALA A 221 18.60 2.31 4.13
N LEU A 222 18.07 1.18 3.62
CA LEU A 222 18.28 0.76 2.24
C LEU A 222 17.74 1.80 1.24
N LEU A 223 16.57 2.40 1.49
CA LEU A 223 15.99 3.43 0.61
C LEU A 223 16.87 4.69 0.56
N PHE A 224 17.39 5.15 1.70
CA PHE A 224 18.33 6.28 1.73
C PHE A 224 19.63 5.98 0.96
N CYS A 225 20.20 4.79 1.16
CA CYS A 225 21.43 4.37 0.47
C CYS A 225 21.21 4.23 -1.04
N THR A 226 20.09 3.63 -1.46
CA THR A 226 19.70 3.47 -2.87
C THR A 226 19.54 4.83 -3.54
N ARG A 227 18.85 5.77 -2.89
CA ARG A 227 18.69 7.13 -3.42
C ARG A 227 20.02 7.84 -3.57
N ARG A 228 20.93 7.70 -2.59
CA ARG A 228 22.28 8.28 -2.64
C ARG A 228 23.08 7.75 -3.83
N LEU A 229 23.01 6.44 -4.11
CA LEU A 229 23.67 5.81 -5.26
C LEU A 229 23.02 6.18 -6.61
N ALA A 230 21.69 6.28 -6.66
CA ALA A 230 20.97 6.67 -7.87
C ALA A 230 21.31 8.11 -8.32
N THR A 231 21.46 9.01 -7.35
CA THR A 231 21.61 10.46 -7.59
C THR A 231 23.05 10.97 -7.63
N SER A 232 24.02 10.29 -6.98
CA SER A 232 25.41 10.76 -6.88
C SER A 232 26.40 9.80 -7.55
N ARG A 233 27.09 10.29 -8.60
CA ARG A 233 28.19 9.54 -9.25
C ARG A 233 29.35 9.26 -8.28
N ARG A 234 29.65 10.20 -7.37
CA ARG A 234 30.72 10.04 -6.37
C ARG A 234 30.41 8.91 -5.39
N ALA A 235 29.13 8.76 -5.00
CA ALA A 235 28.70 7.67 -4.13
C ALA A 235 28.90 6.30 -4.80
N ARG A 236 28.63 6.20 -6.12
CA ARG A 236 28.85 4.96 -6.89
C ARG A 236 30.32 4.53 -7.00
N ARG A 237 31.25 5.49 -6.94
CA ARG A 237 32.70 5.21 -6.98
C ARG A 237 33.32 4.94 -5.61
N SER A 238 32.55 5.12 -4.53
CA SER A 238 33.03 4.89 -3.17
C SER A 238 32.76 3.42 -2.78
N PRO A 239 33.81 2.58 -2.62
CA PRO A 239 33.63 1.17 -2.30
C PRO A 239 32.90 0.97 -0.97
N SER A 240 33.15 1.82 0.03
CA SER A 240 32.45 1.77 1.32
C SER A 240 30.95 2.04 1.21
N THR A 241 30.52 2.96 0.34
CA THR A 241 29.08 3.24 0.14
C THR A 241 28.38 2.09 -0.56
N VAL A 242 29.05 1.45 -1.52
CA VAL A 242 28.53 0.26 -2.22
C VAL A 242 28.47 -0.93 -1.26
N LEU A 243 29.50 -1.16 -0.46
CA LEU A 243 29.54 -2.24 0.52
C LEU A 243 28.41 -2.13 1.54
N VAL A 244 28.17 -0.93 2.09
CA VAL A 244 27.03 -0.70 3.01
C VAL A 244 25.69 -0.96 2.33
N TRP A 245 25.54 -0.57 1.05
CA TRP A 245 24.33 -0.85 0.29
C TRP A 245 24.13 -2.35 0.06
N VAL A 246 25.19 -3.09 -0.31
CA VAL A 246 25.15 -4.55 -0.49
C VAL A 246 24.80 -5.25 0.82
N ALA A 247 25.43 -4.86 1.92
CA ALA A 247 25.14 -5.42 3.25
C ALA A 247 23.69 -5.16 3.68
N LEU A 248 23.16 -3.95 3.44
CA LEU A 248 21.75 -3.63 3.70
C LEU A 248 20.81 -4.40 2.77
N ALA A 249 21.20 -4.61 1.51
CA ALA A 249 20.42 -5.42 0.58
C ALA A 249 20.35 -6.88 1.04
N GLY A 250 21.47 -7.46 1.49
CA GLY A 250 21.51 -8.80 2.09
C GLY A 250 20.63 -8.91 3.34
N LEU A 251 20.72 -7.93 4.24
CA LEU A 251 19.85 -7.89 5.42
C LEU A 251 18.36 -7.82 5.05
N ASN A 252 18.00 -7.00 4.06
CA ASN A 252 16.62 -6.91 3.57
C ASN A 252 16.18 -8.19 2.86
N LEU A 253 17.06 -8.89 2.16
CA LEU A 253 16.72 -10.16 1.51
C LEU A 253 16.35 -11.23 2.55
N ILE A 254 17.01 -11.23 3.71
CA ILE A 254 16.70 -12.13 4.83
C ILE A 254 15.43 -11.65 5.54
N VAL A 255 15.46 -10.43 6.09
CA VAL A 255 14.45 -9.95 7.04
C VAL A 255 13.15 -9.52 6.34
N ASN A 256 13.23 -9.03 5.10
CA ASN A 256 12.11 -8.56 4.28
C ASN A 256 11.75 -9.51 3.11
N ASN A 257 12.09 -10.81 3.23
CA ASN A 257 11.79 -11.84 2.23
C ASN A 257 10.27 -11.97 1.95
N PRO A 258 9.82 -12.11 0.69
CA PRO A 258 8.43 -12.47 0.33
C PRO A 258 7.89 -13.77 0.95
N VAL A 259 8.76 -14.73 1.26
CA VAL A 259 8.36 -16.04 1.83
C VAL A 259 7.90 -15.88 3.30
N SER A 260 8.70 -15.23 4.13
CA SER A 260 8.45 -15.07 5.57
C SER A 260 7.50 -13.92 5.93
N ASN A 261 7.39 -12.91 5.06
CA ASN A 261 6.54 -11.75 5.31
C ASN A 261 5.18 -11.83 4.63
N ALA A 262 4.24 -11.06 5.18
CA ALA A 262 2.94 -10.87 4.56
C ALA A 262 3.09 -10.17 3.20
N ARG A 263 2.22 -10.53 2.26
CA ARG A 263 2.27 -10.06 0.85
C ARG A 263 2.21 -8.54 0.73
N TYR A 264 1.42 -7.88 1.58
CA TYR A 264 1.36 -6.41 1.62
C TYR A 264 2.73 -5.78 1.95
N TRP A 265 3.53 -6.44 2.79
CA TRP A 265 4.83 -5.92 3.21
C TRP A 265 5.85 -6.08 2.11
N PHE A 266 5.85 -7.22 1.41
CA PHE A 266 6.65 -7.40 0.20
C PHE A 266 6.30 -6.35 -0.85
N LEU A 267 5.00 -6.12 -1.11
CA LEU A 267 4.56 -5.07 -2.02
C LEU A 267 5.04 -3.69 -1.57
N THR A 268 5.01 -3.40 -0.26
CA THR A 268 5.56 -2.16 0.30
C THR A 268 7.05 -2.01 -0.01
N VAL A 269 7.84 -3.05 0.23
CA VAL A 269 9.28 -3.08 -0.04
C VAL A 269 9.55 -2.86 -1.54
N LEU A 270 8.87 -3.62 -2.42
CA LEU A 270 9.05 -3.54 -3.87
C LEU A 270 8.69 -2.16 -4.42
N VAL A 271 7.49 -1.65 -4.09
CA VAL A 271 7.00 -0.35 -4.56
C VAL A 271 7.89 0.78 -4.05
N SER A 272 8.26 0.75 -2.76
CA SER A 272 9.12 1.78 -2.17
C SER A 272 10.52 1.79 -2.79
N LEU A 273 11.13 0.63 -3.04
CA LEU A 273 12.43 0.51 -3.70
C LEU A 273 12.39 1.00 -5.15
N LEU A 274 11.43 0.53 -5.95
CA LEU A 274 11.32 0.91 -7.37
C LEU A 274 11.13 2.43 -7.54
N PHE A 275 10.22 3.03 -6.78
CA PHE A 275 9.98 4.48 -6.87
C PHE A 275 11.06 5.31 -6.19
N THR A 276 11.89 4.74 -5.31
CA THR A 276 13.06 5.43 -4.76
C THR A 276 14.27 5.37 -5.69
N ALA A 277 14.47 4.23 -6.37
CA ALA A 277 15.54 4.03 -7.35
C ALA A 277 15.28 4.79 -8.65
N PHE A 278 14.02 4.78 -9.11
CA PHE A 278 13.61 5.40 -10.38
C PHE A 278 12.47 6.41 -10.22
N PRO A 279 12.66 7.45 -9.38
CA PRO A 279 11.57 8.36 -9.00
C PRO A 279 11.05 9.21 -10.17
N SER A 280 11.83 9.32 -11.25
CA SER A 280 11.49 10.11 -12.44
C SER A 280 11.00 9.28 -13.64
N SER A 281 11.00 7.94 -13.56
CA SER A 281 10.65 7.11 -14.73
C SER A 281 9.14 6.96 -14.90
N ALA A 282 8.60 7.50 -16.01
CA ALA A 282 7.19 7.33 -16.37
C ALA A 282 6.90 5.87 -16.77
N ALA A 283 7.86 5.18 -17.39
CA ALA A 283 7.74 3.77 -17.75
C ALA A 283 7.53 2.91 -16.50
N ILE A 284 8.38 3.07 -15.48
CA ILE A 284 8.28 2.29 -14.24
C ILE A 284 6.97 2.56 -13.51
N TYR A 285 6.54 3.82 -13.45
CA TYR A 285 5.23 4.15 -12.86
C TYR A 285 4.07 3.45 -13.57
N ARG A 286 4.06 3.47 -14.91
CA ARG A 286 3.02 2.80 -15.72
C ARG A 286 3.10 1.28 -15.58
N SER A 287 4.30 0.71 -15.65
CA SER A 287 4.53 -0.72 -15.50
C SER A 287 4.11 -1.21 -14.11
N VAL A 288 4.43 -0.49 -13.03
CA VAL A 288 4.01 -0.89 -11.67
C VAL A 288 2.50 -0.89 -11.52
N LEU A 289 1.79 0.11 -12.06
CA LEU A 289 0.33 0.14 -11.99
C LEU A 289 -0.32 -0.92 -12.88
N ALA A 290 0.14 -1.09 -14.12
CA ALA A 290 -0.42 -2.07 -15.05
C ALA A 290 -0.10 -3.52 -14.63
N MET A 291 1.18 -3.82 -14.35
CA MET A 291 1.59 -5.14 -13.86
C MET A 291 1.13 -5.40 -12.44
N GLY A 292 0.85 -4.37 -11.63
CA GLY A 292 0.25 -4.52 -10.32
C GLY A 292 -1.16 -5.12 -10.40
N VAL A 293 -1.97 -4.69 -11.37
CA VAL A 293 -3.29 -5.27 -11.65
C VAL A 293 -3.16 -6.72 -12.09
N VAL A 294 -2.31 -7.00 -13.09
CA VAL A 294 -2.07 -8.37 -13.59
C VAL A 294 -1.53 -9.27 -12.47
N GLY A 295 -0.56 -8.77 -11.70
CA GLY A 295 0.05 -9.50 -10.60
C GLY A 295 -0.94 -9.83 -9.50
N ALA A 296 -1.84 -8.92 -9.14
CA ALA A 296 -2.84 -9.17 -8.11
C ALA A 296 -3.95 -10.11 -8.59
N LEU A 297 -4.39 -10.00 -9.85
CA LEU A 297 -5.51 -10.82 -10.36
C LEU A 297 -5.06 -12.20 -10.82
N VAL A 298 -3.85 -12.32 -11.38
CA VAL A 298 -3.34 -13.56 -11.98
C VAL A 298 -2.27 -14.20 -11.12
N LEU A 299 -1.18 -13.49 -10.82
CA LEU A 299 -0.04 -14.13 -10.12
C LEU A 299 -0.38 -14.49 -8.68
N PHE A 300 -1.15 -13.65 -8.00
CA PHE A 300 -1.36 -13.74 -6.56
C PHE A 300 -2.18 -14.97 -6.11
N PRO A 301 -3.26 -15.36 -6.80
CA PRO A 301 -3.97 -16.58 -6.43
C PRO A 301 -3.12 -17.84 -6.65
N TYR A 302 -2.36 -17.92 -7.75
CA TYR A 302 -1.48 -19.07 -8.01
C TYR A 302 -0.23 -19.10 -7.11
N ALA A 303 0.30 -17.95 -6.71
CA ALA A 303 1.46 -17.87 -5.81
C ALA A 303 1.14 -18.36 -4.38
N ASP A 304 -0.14 -18.47 -4.00
CA ASP A 304 -0.52 -19.08 -2.72
C ASP A 304 -0.31 -20.59 -2.70
N ARG A 305 -0.34 -21.24 -3.87
CA ARG A 305 -0.09 -22.68 -4.04
C ARG A 305 1.25 -23.12 -3.46
N PHE A 306 2.28 -22.27 -3.56
CA PHE A 306 3.63 -22.59 -3.12
C PHE A 306 3.92 -22.22 -1.65
N ARG A 307 2.90 -21.82 -0.87
CA ARG A 307 3.08 -21.36 0.53
C ARG A 307 2.59 -22.33 1.59
N TYR A 308 1.85 -23.37 1.22
CA TYR A 308 1.34 -24.39 2.13
C TYR A 308 1.89 -25.76 1.70
N ASP A 309 2.24 -26.60 2.67
CA ASP A 309 2.71 -27.96 2.42
C ASP A 309 1.59 -28.82 1.80
N ASP A 310 1.99 -29.85 1.06
CA ASP A 310 1.14 -30.67 0.17
C ASP A 310 -0.10 -31.29 0.84
N GLU A 311 -0.12 -31.39 2.18
CA GLU A 311 -1.24 -31.94 2.97
C GLU A 311 -2.42 -30.97 3.18
N GLY A 312 -2.22 -29.65 2.96
CA GLY A 312 -3.26 -28.63 3.06
C GLY A 312 -3.99 -28.33 1.75
N TYR A 313 -3.61 -29.02 0.67
CA TYR A 313 -4.10 -28.78 -0.68
C TYR A 313 -5.50 -29.38 -0.88
N LYS A 314 -6.52 -28.51 -0.93
CA LYS A 314 -7.77 -28.84 -1.61
C LYS A 314 -7.63 -28.40 -3.07
N PRO A 315 -7.56 -29.32 -4.04
CA PRO A 315 -7.62 -28.93 -5.44
C PRO A 315 -8.91 -28.13 -5.64
N VAL A 316 -8.78 -26.88 -6.08
CA VAL A 316 -9.94 -26.18 -6.62
C VAL A 316 -10.18 -26.82 -7.98
N GLU A 317 -11.07 -27.81 -8.03
CA GLU A 317 -11.69 -28.25 -9.28
C GLU A 317 -12.56 -27.09 -9.80
N SER A 318 -11.92 -26.07 -10.38
CA SER A 318 -12.62 -24.83 -10.73
C SER A 318 -13.22 -24.92 -12.13
N ALA A 319 -14.54 -24.71 -12.22
CA ALA A 319 -15.25 -24.49 -13.49
C ALA A 319 -15.03 -23.07 -14.06
N SER A 320 -14.43 -22.15 -13.29
CA SER A 320 -14.16 -20.77 -13.72
C SER A 320 -12.75 -20.28 -13.36
N VAL A 321 -12.13 -19.54 -14.29
CA VAL A 321 -10.80 -18.92 -14.14
C VAL A 321 -10.76 -17.87 -13.01
N PHE A 322 -11.92 -17.38 -12.56
CA PHE A 322 -12.02 -16.31 -11.55
C PHE A 322 -12.38 -16.79 -10.15
N GLU A 323 -12.60 -18.08 -9.93
CA GLU A 323 -12.84 -18.68 -8.61
C GLU A 323 -11.74 -18.37 -7.58
N PRO A 324 -10.45 -18.26 -7.96
CA PRO A 324 -9.40 -17.82 -7.04
C PRO A 324 -9.55 -16.36 -6.54
N LEU A 325 -10.41 -15.54 -7.15
CA LEU A 325 -10.78 -14.20 -6.65
C LEU A 325 -11.86 -14.24 -5.58
N ALA A 326 -12.51 -15.38 -5.36
CA ALA A 326 -13.37 -15.65 -4.21
C ALA A 326 -12.58 -16.09 -2.96
N THR A 327 -11.26 -15.87 -2.96
CA THR A 327 -10.41 -16.12 -1.79
C THR A 327 -10.57 -15.04 -0.73
N LYS A 328 -10.31 -15.43 0.53
CA LYS A 328 -10.32 -14.57 1.72
C LYS A 328 -9.52 -13.26 1.57
N ASP A 329 -8.56 -13.21 0.65
CA ASP A 329 -7.77 -12.00 0.44
C ASP A 329 -8.57 -10.84 -0.19
N TYR A 330 -9.73 -11.11 -0.79
CA TYR A 330 -10.61 -10.16 -1.48
C TYR A 330 -11.99 -10.02 -0.83
N ASP A 331 -12.06 -10.14 0.50
CA ASP A 331 -13.29 -10.10 1.29
C ASP A 331 -13.81 -8.69 1.63
N GLN A 332 -13.19 -7.63 1.08
CA GLN A 332 -13.40 -6.26 1.59
C GLN A 332 -14.83 -5.73 1.45
N THR A 333 -15.47 -5.93 0.29
CA THR A 333 -16.85 -5.48 0.07
C THR A 333 -17.84 -6.25 0.94
N VAL A 334 -17.67 -7.57 1.06
CA VAL A 334 -18.54 -8.44 1.87
C VAL A 334 -18.35 -8.16 3.36
N MET A 335 -17.11 -7.95 3.81
CA MET A 335 -16.82 -7.54 5.19
C MET A 335 -17.43 -6.18 5.51
N PHE A 336 -17.44 -5.24 4.55
CA PHE A 336 -18.12 -3.97 4.77
C PHE A 336 -19.64 -4.15 4.89
N ALA A 337 -20.26 -4.99 4.06
CA ALA A 337 -21.68 -5.34 4.17
C ALA A 337 -22.02 -5.96 5.54
N ASN A 338 -21.26 -6.97 5.97
CA ASN A 338 -21.43 -7.57 7.30
C ASN A 338 -21.22 -6.56 8.44
N THR A 339 -20.34 -5.57 8.23
CA THR A 339 -20.13 -4.53 9.23
C THR A 339 -21.30 -3.56 9.31
N ILE A 340 -22.00 -3.30 8.20
CA ILE A 340 -23.24 -2.53 8.21
C ILE A 340 -24.27 -3.24 9.09
N SER A 341 -24.51 -4.53 8.87
CA SER A 341 -25.42 -5.33 9.71
C SER A 341 -25.00 -5.34 11.17
N TRP A 342 -23.69 -5.45 11.43
CA TRP A 342 -23.15 -5.40 12.79
C TRP A 342 -23.40 -4.06 13.48
N VAL A 343 -23.22 -2.94 12.77
CA VAL A 343 -23.50 -1.59 13.28
C VAL A 343 -25.00 -1.39 13.50
N GLU A 344 -25.87 -1.95 12.67
CA GLU A 344 -27.32 -1.87 12.90
C GLU A 344 -27.74 -2.56 14.20
N THR A 345 -27.08 -3.68 14.57
CA THR A 345 -27.38 -4.39 15.81
C THR A 345 -26.74 -3.79 17.07
N ARG A 346 -25.62 -3.05 16.95
CA ARG A 346 -24.83 -2.59 18.12
C ARG A 346 -24.59 -1.09 18.20
N GLY A 347 -24.94 -0.34 17.15
CA GLY A 347 -24.63 1.08 17.01
C GLY A 347 -23.20 1.36 16.55
N HIS A 348 -22.95 2.63 16.21
CA HIS A 348 -21.62 3.13 15.88
C HIS A 348 -20.71 3.19 17.12
N THR A 349 -19.40 3.14 16.91
CA THR A 349 -18.40 3.15 18.00
C THR A 349 -17.86 4.54 18.33
N TYR A 350 -18.32 5.59 17.63
CA TYR A 350 -18.06 7.01 17.92
C TYR A 350 -16.58 7.36 18.13
N GLY A 351 -15.68 6.78 17.35
CA GLY A 351 -14.23 7.03 17.39
C GLY A 351 -13.44 6.07 18.29
N ARG A 352 -14.09 5.11 18.96
CA ARG A 352 -13.41 4.14 19.81
C ARG A 352 -12.44 3.25 19.01
N GLN A 353 -12.80 2.77 17.82
CA GLN A 353 -11.91 1.89 17.02
C GLN A 353 -10.68 2.67 16.54
N LEU A 354 -10.88 3.91 16.08
CA LEU A 354 -9.82 4.81 15.65
C LEU A 354 -8.90 5.17 16.83
N ALA A 355 -9.46 5.42 18.02
CA ALA A 355 -8.66 5.66 19.23
C ALA A 355 -7.79 4.45 19.58
N GLY A 356 -8.32 3.23 19.46
CA GLY A 356 -7.56 1.99 19.63
C GLY A 356 -6.37 1.88 18.68
N SER A 357 -6.58 2.27 17.42
CA SER A 357 -5.57 2.27 16.36
C SER A 357 -4.53 3.38 16.54
N GLY A 358 -4.95 4.59 16.95
CA GLY A 358 -4.07 5.73 17.21
C GLY A 358 -3.22 5.57 18.48
N LEU A 359 -3.80 4.97 19.52
CA LEU A 359 -3.16 4.66 20.80
C LEU A 359 -2.75 3.18 20.87
N PHE A 360 -2.40 2.58 19.74
CA PHE A 360 -2.04 1.16 19.67
C PHE A 360 -0.86 0.79 20.57
N PHE A 361 0.00 1.77 20.90
CA PHE A 361 1.18 1.58 21.75
C PHE A 361 0.85 1.48 23.24
N VAL A 362 -0.36 1.90 23.66
CA VAL A 362 -0.81 1.78 25.06
C VAL A 362 -1.04 0.29 25.38
N PRO A 363 -0.34 -0.30 26.37
CA PRO A 363 -0.53 -1.69 26.76
C PRO A 363 -1.94 -1.94 27.34
N ARG A 364 -2.47 -3.15 27.15
CA ARG A 364 -3.79 -3.55 27.71
C ARG A 364 -3.82 -3.52 29.25
N ALA A 365 -2.67 -3.68 29.91
CA ALA A 365 -2.55 -3.52 31.36
C ALA A 365 -2.90 -2.10 31.84
N VAL A 366 -2.62 -1.08 31.02
CA VAL A 366 -2.96 0.33 31.32
C VAL A 366 -4.35 0.69 30.79
N TRP A 367 -4.75 0.10 29.65
CA TRP A 367 -6.08 0.30 29.06
C TRP A 367 -6.78 -1.04 28.85
N SER A 368 -7.42 -1.55 29.91
CA SER A 368 -8.14 -2.82 29.90
C SER A 368 -9.26 -2.85 28.85
N GLY A 369 -9.95 -1.72 28.67
CA GLY A 369 -11.02 -1.55 27.68
C GLY A 369 -10.59 -1.27 26.24
N LYS A 370 -9.30 -1.44 25.90
CA LYS A 370 -8.77 -1.19 24.55
C LYS A 370 -9.51 -2.05 23.52
N PRO A 371 -10.07 -1.44 22.47
CA PRO A 371 -10.84 -2.19 21.49
C PRO A 371 -9.96 -3.21 20.76
N GLU A 372 -10.58 -4.34 20.44
CA GLU A 372 -10.04 -5.27 19.47
C GLU A 372 -10.18 -4.72 18.05
N ASP A 373 -9.37 -5.31 17.19
CA ASP A 373 -9.39 -5.11 15.75
C ASP A 373 -10.82 -5.22 15.18
N THR A 374 -11.22 -4.27 14.34
CA THR A 374 -12.56 -4.21 13.75
C THR A 374 -12.91 -5.48 12.98
N GLY A 375 -11.97 -6.02 12.20
CA GLY A 375 -12.17 -7.28 11.46
C GLY A 375 -12.34 -8.47 12.40
N VAL A 376 -11.68 -8.45 13.56
CA VAL A 376 -11.83 -9.50 14.59
C VAL A 376 -13.21 -9.44 15.24
N ARG A 377 -13.66 -8.24 15.62
CA ARG A 377 -14.98 -8.05 16.28
C ARG A 377 -16.14 -8.45 15.39
N VAL A 378 -16.09 -8.07 14.11
CA VAL A 378 -17.10 -8.46 13.12
C VAL A 378 -17.02 -9.96 12.85
N GLY A 379 -15.81 -10.53 12.73
CA GLY A 379 -15.63 -11.98 12.56
C GLY A 379 -16.18 -12.81 13.72
N GLN A 380 -15.95 -12.39 14.97
CA GLN A 380 -16.51 -13.05 16.15
C GLN A 380 -18.04 -12.97 16.16
N TRP A 381 -18.62 -11.83 15.76
CA TRP A 381 -20.06 -11.69 15.63
C TRP A 381 -20.65 -12.61 14.55
N MET A 382 -19.93 -12.81 13.44
CA MET A 382 -20.28 -13.77 12.39
C MET A 382 -20.10 -15.24 12.82
N GLY A 383 -19.59 -15.53 14.02
CA GLY A 383 -19.28 -16.89 14.48
C GLY A 383 -18.03 -17.51 13.85
N MET A 384 -17.15 -16.69 13.25
CA MET A 384 -15.96 -17.18 12.56
C MET A 384 -14.85 -17.55 13.56
N ARG A 385 -14.30 -18.77 13.43
CA ARG A 385 -13.14 -19.22 14.23
C ARG A 385 -11.83 -18.52 13.82
N MET A 386 -11.68 -18.19 12.53
CA MET A 386 -10.48 -17.52 12.00
C MET A 386 -10.78 -16.05 11.68
N THR A 387 -10.41 -15.17 12.61
CA THR A 387 -10.79 -13.75 12.63
C THR A 387 -9.83 -12.80 11.91
N ASN A 388 -8.85 -13.33 11.16
CA ASN A 388 -7.97 -12.53 10.29
C ASN A 388 -8.73 -12.01 9.05
N LEU A 389 -9.74 -11.18 9.25
CA LEU A 389 -10.63 -10.64 8.21
C LEU A 389 -10.24 -9.21 7.87
N SER A 390 -10.61 -8.74 6.68
CA SER A 390 -10.38 -7.35 6.34
C SER A 390 -11.30 -6.39 7.09
N ALA A 391 -10.78 -5.22 7.40
CA ALA A 391 -11.55 -4.05 7.81
C ALA A 391 -11.02 -2.88 6.96
N PRO A 392 -11.52 -2.73 5.72
CA PRO A 392 -11.02 -1.69 4.85
C PRO A 392 -11.27 -0.30 5.45
N LEU A 393 -10.55 0.71 4.98
CA LEU A 393 -10.65 2.07 5.54
C LEU A 393 -12.09 2.63 5.53
N TRP A 394 -12.91 2.22 4.56
CA TRP A 394 -14.35 2.52 4.51
C TRP A 394 -15.06 1.99 5.75
N THR A 395 -14.85 0.72 6.08
CA THR A 395 -15.42 0.04 7.24
C THR A 395 -14.99 0.70 8.54
N GLU A 396 -13.70 0.99 8.72
CA GLU A 396 -13.19 1.62 9.95
C GLU A 396 -13.82 3.00 10.19
N LEU A 397 -13.88 3.83 9.14
CA LEU A 397 -14.49 5.17 9.26
C LEU A 397 -16.01 5.11 9.40
N TRP A 398 -16.67 4.13 8.77
CA TRP A 398 -18.11 3.89 8.92
C TRP A 398 -18.47 3.47 10.34
N VAL A 399 -17.75 2.51 10.90
CA VAL A 399 -17.98 1.97 12.24
C VAL A 399 -17.91 3.10 13.28
N ASP A 400 -16.92 3.97 13.17
CA ASP A 400 -16.76 5.06 14.12
C ASP A 400 -17.67 6.27 13.86
N PHE A 401 -17.93 6.66 12.62
CA PHE A 401 -18.54 7.96 12.31
C PHE A 401 -19.66 7.92 11.25
N GLY A 402 -20.10 6.74 10.85
CA GLY A 402 -21.13 6.54 9.82
C GLY A 402 -20.76 7.12 8.46
N ALA A 403 -21.78 7.32 7.62
CA ALA A 403 -21.61 7.78 6.24
C ALA A 403 -20.85 9.12 6.13
N ALA A 404 -21.18 10.08 6.99
CA ALA A 404 -20.62 11.42 6.95
C ALA A 404 -19.13 11.44 7.29
N GLY A 405 -18.72 10.75 8.37
CA GLY A 405 -17.31 10.66 8.74
C GLY A 405 -16.50 9.79 7.79
N MET A 406 -17.10 8.75 7.20
CA MET A 406 -16.49 7.98 6.10
C MET A 406 -16.19 8.86 4.88
N ALA A 407 -17.18 9.60 4.39
CA ALA A 407 -17.01 10.51 3.26
C ALA A 407 -15.97 11.60 3.58
N GLY A 408 -16.07 12.23 4.76
CA GLY A 408 -15.11 13.23 5.22
C GLY A 408 -13.68 12.69 5.32
N GLY A 409 -13.50 11.52 5.93
CA GLY A 409 -12.20 10.86 6.09
C GLY A 409 -11.56 10.50 4.75
N LEU A 410 -12.33 9.94 3.81
CA LEU A 410 -11.83 9.63 2.47
C LEU A 410 -11.52 10.88 1.65
N ALA A 411 -12.29 11.96 1.80
CA ALA A 411 -11.95 13.26 1.22
C ALA A 411 -10.63 13.81 1.79
N LEU A 412 -10.38 13.68 3.10
CA LEU A 412 -9.10 14.06 3.71
C LEU A 412 -7.94 13.21 3.18
N VAL A 413 -8.14 11.90 3.01
CA VAL A 413 -7.14 11.00 2.41
C VAL A 413 -6.84 11.39 0.96
N GLY A 414 -7.85 11.67 0.16
CA GLY A 414 -7.69 12.18 -1.21
C GLY A 414 -6.95 13.51 -1.27
N TYR A 415 -7.28 14.43 -0.36
CA TYR A 415 -6.58 15.71 -0.22
C TYR A 415 -5.09 15.50 0.14
N GLY A 416 -4.82 14.65 1.12
CA GLY A 416 -3.47 14.29 1.58
C GLY A 416 -2.64 13.61 0.49
N ALA A 417 -3.23 12.66 -0.24
CA ALA A 417 -2.61 11.96 -1.35
C ALA A 417 -2.19 12.94 -2.46
N ALA A 418 -3.13 13.78 -2.93
CA ALA A 418 -2.85 14.76 -3.98
C ALA A 418 -1.80 15.81 -3.56
N ARG A 419 -1.80 16.24 -2.30
CA ARG A 419 -0.80 17.17 -1.78
C ARG A 419 0.59 16.52 -1.67
N THR A 420 0.66 15.27 -1.23
CA THR A 420 1.90 14.50 -1.13
C THR A 420 2.49 14.22 -2.50
N ASP A 421 1.67 13.79 -3.47
CA ASP A 421 2.09 13.57 -4.86
C ASP A 421 2.69 14.82 -5.50
N ARG A 422 2.04 15.99 -5.32
CA ARG A 422 2.56 17.27 -5.84
C ARG A 422 3.89 17.65 -5.19
N ARG A 423 4.04 17.44 -3.88
CA ARG A 423 5.29 17.74 -3.17
C ARG A 423 6.39 16.76 -3.55
N PHE A 424 6.07 15.47 -3.73
CA PHE A 424 6.99 14.45 -4.20
C PHE A 424 7.50 14.78 -5.61
N ALA A 425 6.60 15.16 -6.52
CA ALA A 425 6.97 15.58 -7.87
C ALA A 425 8.00 16.72 -7.86
N VAL A 426 7.87 17.69 -6.95
CA VAL A 426 8.86 18.76 -6.77
C VAL A 426 10.16 18.24 -6.12
N ALA A 427 10.05 17.39 -5.09
CA ALA A 427 11.20 16.87 -4.34
C ALA A 427 12.15 15.99 -5.17
N VAL A 428 11.65 15.39 -6.25
CA VAL A 428 12.41 14.55 -7.17
C VAL A 428 13.09 15.34 -8.29
N THR A 429 12.66 16.58 -8.55
CA THR A 429 13.30 17.43 -9.58
C THR A 429 14.71 17.87 -9.16
N ARG A 430 15.54 18.27 -10.14
CA ARG A 430 16.86 18.87 -9.89
C ARG A 430 16.79 20.13 -9.01
N ALA A 431 15.64 20.80 -8.97
CA ALA A 431 15.38 21.97 -8.12
C ALA A 431 14.97 21.61 -6.67
N GLY A 432 14.82 20.32 -6.34
CA GLY A 432 14.43 19.82 -5.02
C GLY A 432 15.56 19.82 -3.98
N PRO A 433 15.30 19.33 -2.75
CA PRO A 433 16.26 19.32 -1.62
C PRO A 433 17.50 18.43 -1.82
N GLY A 434 17.69 17.86 -3.01
CA GLY A 434 18.80 16.99 -3.34
C GLY A 434 18.63 15.53 -2.89
N PRO A 435 19.74 14.78 -2.78
CA PRO A 435 19.73 13.32 -2.60
C PRO A 435 19.22 12.88 -1.22
N GLY A 436 19.35 13.71 -0.18
CA GLY A 436 18.89 13.40 1.18
C GLY A 436 17.43 13.80 1.48
N SER A 437 16.63 14.14 0.46
CA SER A 437 15.23 14.54 0.66
C SER A 437 14.42 13.43 1.34
N VAL A 438 13.92 13.71 2.55
CA VAL A 438 13.14 12.74 3.35
C VAL A 438 11.82 12.43 2.65
N LEU A 439 11.17 13.44 2.07
CA LEU A 439 9.91 13.26 1.35
C LEU A 439 10.05 12.35 0.13
N ALA A 440 11.22 12.34 -0.50
CA ALA A 440 11.46 11.51 -1.66
C ALA A 440 11.62 10.01 -1.33
N ILE A 441 11.67 9.66 -0.04
CA ILE A 441 11.67 8.29 0.49
C ILE A 441 10.34 7.99 1.19
N ALA A 442 9.85 8.95 1.98
CA ALA A 442 8.58 8.81 2.69
C ALA A 442 7.40 8.61 1.72
N ALA A 443 7.34 9.33 0.60
CA ALA A 443 6.22 9.18 -0.34
C ALA A 443 6.17 7.80 -1.02
N PRO A 444 7.27 7.26 -1.58
CA PRO A 444 7.32 5.86 -2.04
C PRO A 444 6.98 4.83 -0.97
N LEU A 445 7.46 5.03 0.26
CA LEU A 445 7.17 4.14 1.38
C LEU A 445 5.68 4.14 1.72
N ILE A 446 5.08 5.32 1.89
CA ILE A 446 3.65 5.49 2.17
C ILE A 446 2.81 4.91 1.03
N ALA A 447 3.21 5.11 -0.22
CA ALA A 447 2.52 4.54 -1.37
C ALA A 447 2.48 3.02 -1.34
N GLY A 448 3.63 2.37 -1.07
CA GLY A 448 3.66 0.91 -0.89
C GLY A 448 2.80 0.45 0.30
N TYR A 449 2.85 1.20 1.39
CA TYR A 449 2.09 0.91 2.61
C TYR A 449 0.57 1.18 2.49
N THR A 450 0.16 1.95 1.48
CA THR A 450 -1.24 2.33 1.26
C THR A 450 -2.13 1.10 1.07
N PHE A 451 -1.61 0.00 0.50
CA PHE A 451 -2.39 -1.24 0.36
C PHE A 451 -2.88 -1.79 1.69
N ILE A 452 -2.03 -1.86 2.72
CA ILE A 452 -2.48 -2.36 4.02
C ILE A 452 -3.35 -1.34 4.76
N LEU A 453 -3.12 -0.04 4.57
CA LEU A 453 -3.98 1.01 5.14
C LEU A 453 -5.39 1.03 4.55
N LEU A 454 -5.53 0.71 3.25
CA LEU A 454 -6.85 0.66 2.60
C LEU A 454 -7.55 -0.69 2.79
N ARG A 455 -6.78 -1.78 2.88
CA ARG A 455 -7.29 -3.15 2.96
C ARG A 455 -7.56 -3.62 4.38
N GLY A 456 -6.56 -3.48 5.24
CA GLY A 456 -6.51 -4.14 6.53
C GLY A 456 -6.94 -3.23 7.66
N PRO A 457 -7.26 -3.83 8.83
CA PRO A 457 -7.55 -3.08 10.03
C PRO A 457 -6.44 -2.07 10.37
N LEU A 458 -6.82 -0.87 10.77
CA LEU A 458 -5.87 0.20 11.09
C LEU A 458 -4.96 -0.20 12.25
N LEU A 459 -5.49 -0.95 13.22
CA LEU A 459 -4.74 -1.43 14.37
C LEU A 459 -3.57 -2.35 13.97
N GLN A 460 -3.75 -3.24 12.98
CA GLN A 460 -2.69 -4.13 12.49
C GLN A 460 -1.60 -3.40 11.73
N SER A 461 -1.94 -2.29 11.08
CA SER A 461 -0.99 -1.47 10.31
C SER A 461 -0.31 -0.38 11.15
N ALA A 462 -0.85 -0.02 12.32
CA ALA A 462 -0.32 1.07 13.14
C ALA A 462 1.13 0.84 13.62
N GLY A 463 1.49 -0.40 14.00
CA GLY A 463 2.81 -0.70 14.59
C GLY A 463 3.98 -0.40 13.66
N LYS A 464 4.00 -1.00 12.46
CA LYS A 464 5.08 -0.76 11.48
C LYS A 464 5.05 0.68 10.97
N PHE A 465 3.86 1.28 10.82
CA PHE A 465 3.72 2.67 10.42
C PHE A 465 4.37 3.62 11.44
N ALA A 466 4.10 3.44 12.72
CA ALA A 466 4.69 4.27 13.78
C ALA A 466 6.21 4.17 13.82
N ILE A 467 6.76 2.95 13.71
CA ILE A 467 8.22 2.74 13.64
C ILE A 467 8.80 3.45 12.41
N ALA A 468 8.12 3.39 11.26
CA ALA A 468 8.56 4.10 10.07
C ALA A 468 8.57 5.62 10.27
N VAL A 469 7.54 6.19 10.91
CA VAL A 469 7.50 7.61 11.26
C VAL A 469 8.65 7.96 12.21
N LEU A 470 8.90 7.17 13.25
CA LEU A 470 10.01 7.39 14.19
C LEU A 470 11.37 7.38 13.48
N CYS A 471 11.63 6.42 12.60
CA CYS A 471 12.86 6.37 11.81
C CYS A 471 13.02 7.60 10.90
N LEU A 472 11.93 8.03 10.24
CA LEU A 472 11.96 9.23 9.41
C LEU A 472 12.22 10.49 10.24
N LEU A 473 11.55 10.63 11.40
CA LEU A 473 11.76 11.75 12.33
C LEU A 473 13.20 11.80 12.85
N LEU A 474 13.75 10.65 13.26
CA LEU A 474 15.15 10.52 13.69
C LEU A 474 16.11 11.08 12.64
N VAL A 475 15.91 10.73 11.37
CA VAL A 475 16.81 11.13 10.28
C VAL A 475 16.56 12.57 9.82
N THR A 476 15.35 13.11 9.99
CA THR A 476 15.01 14.46 9.53
C THR A 476 15.84 15.55 10.23
N SER A 477 16.35 16.48 9.42
CA SER A 477 16.95 17.73 9.87
C SER A 477 16.44 18.89 9.02
N PHE A 478 16.05 19.97 9.70
CA PHE A 478 15.69 21.24 9.08
C PHE A 478 16.94 22.11 8.98
N ARG A 479 17.90 21.71 8.15
CA ARG A 479 19.16 22.45 8.05
C ARG A 479 18.93 23.79 7.32
N ASN A 480 19.16 24.90 8.04
CA ASN A 480 19.42 26.20 7.43
C ASN A 480 20.74 26.10 6.66
N ARG A 481 20.71 26.43 5.37
CA ARG A 481 21.87 26.39 4.48
C ARG A 481 22.78 27.61 4.70
N THR A 482 23.03 28.00 5.95
CA THR A 482 24.01 29.01 6.33
C THR A 482 25.21 28.28 6.92
N GLY A 483 26.40 28.45 6.31
CA GLY A 483 27.67 28.03 6.90
C GLY A 483 28.34 26.78 6.34
N GLN A 484 28.44 26.62 5.01
CA GLN A 484 29.50 25.77 4.43
C GLN A 484 29.94 26.31 3.06
N ARG A 485 30.38 27.56 3.08
CA ARG A 485 31.29 28.20 2.11
C ARG A 485 32.24 29.08 2.91
N SER A 486 33.10 28.46 3.71
CA SER A 486 34.34 29.05 4.20
C SER A 486 35.14 27.94 4.87
N ARG A 487 36.42 27.86 4.49
CA ARG A 487 37.39 26.81 4.77
C ARG A 487 37.30 25.64 3.81
#